data_AF-K6WW48-F1
#
_entry.id   AF-K6WW48-F1
#
_cell.length_a   1.000
_cell.length_b   1.000
_cell.length_c   1.000
_cell.angle_alpha   90.00
_cell.angle_beta   90.00
_cell.angle_gamma   90.00
#
_symmetry.space_group_name_H-M   'P 1'
#
loop_
_entity.id
_entity.type
_entity.pdbx_description
1 polymer ?
#
loop_
_entity_poly.entity_id
_entity_poly.type
_entity_poly.pdbx_seq_one_letter_code
_entity_poly.pdbx_strand_id
1 'polypeptide(L)' 'MQKRHKLAVVGDLKERGFFMLKESVETAASALAVTRFTIYNYLNEIDAQVDARSHSRSAVGEDVQG' A
#
# COMPACT_ATOMS: atom_id res chain seq x y z
N MET A 1 -6.49 10.47 -14.28
CA MET A 1 -6.57 9.56 -13.11
C MET A 1 -5.98 10.26 -11.89
N GLN A 2 -6.66 10.24 -10.73
CA GLN A 2 -6.17 10.90 -9.51
C GLN A 2 -5.23 9.99 -8.71
N LYS A 3 -4.40 10.57 -7.81
CA LYS A 3 -3.46 9.82 -6.94
C LYS A 3 -4.15 8.68 -6.19
N ARG A 4 -5.34 8.94 -5.61
CA ARG A 4 -6.10 7.95 -4.84
C ARG A 4 -6.44 6.70 -5.67
N HIS A 5 -6.74 6.86 -6.95
CA HIS A 5 -7.02 5.72 -7.83
C HIS A 5 -5.75 4.90 -8.09
N LYS A 6 -4.59 5.55 -8.26
CA LYS A 6 -3.31 4.83 -8.46
C LYS A 6 -2.90 4.08 -7.19
N LEU A 7 -3.09 4.67 -6.02
CA LEU A 7 -2.88 4.00 -4.73
C LEU A 7 -3.78 2.76 -4.58
N ALA A 8 -5.06 2.86 -4.93
CA ALA A 8 -5.97 1.72 -4.88
C ALA A 8 -5.52 0.57 -5.80
N VAL A 9 -5.09 0.89 -7.04
CA VAL A 9 -4.55 -0.12 -7.97
C VAL A 9 -3.28 -0.76 -7.42
N VAL A 10 -2.32 0.03 -6.93
CA VAL A 10 -1.07 -0.51 -6.35
C VAL A 10 -1.36 -1.36 -5.11
N GLY A 11 -2.35 -1.00 -4.30
CA GLY A 11 -2.80 -1.80 -3.16
C GLY A 11 -3.34 -3.16 -3.57
N ASP A 12 -4.25 -3.21 -4.55
CA ASP A 12 -4.82 -4.47 -5.05
C ASP A 12 -3.75 -5.37 -5.69
N LEU A 13 -2.82 -4.79 -6.47
CA LEU A 13 -1.68 -5.52 -7.02
C LEU A 13 -0.79 -6.12 -5.91
N LYS A 14 -0.52 -5.34 -4.85
CA LYS A 14 0.28 -5.80 -3.71
C LYS A 14 -0.41 -6.95 -2.97
N GLU A 15 -1.71 -6.83 -2.69
CA GLU A 15 -2.49 -7.87 -2.00
C GLU A 15 -2.48 -9.20 -2.77
N ARG A 16 -2.48 -9.14 -4.10
CA ARG A 16 -2.39 -10.31 -4.98
C ARG A 16 -0.97 -10.88 -5.15
N GLY A 17 0.03 -10.28 -4.49
CA GLY A 17 1.42 -10.71 -4.58
C GLY A 17 2.11 -10.32 -5.90
N PHE A 18 1.56 -9.40 -6.69
CA PHE A 18 2.12 -9.00 -7.99
C PHE A 18 3.58 -8.54 -7.90
N PHE A 19 3.93 -7.83 -6.82
CA PHE A 19 5.27 -7.29 -6.61
C PHE A 19 6.33 -8.34 -6.22
N MET A 20 5.96 -9.62 -6.08
CA MET A 20 6.92 -10.72 -5.94
C MET A 20 7.55 -11.12 -7.28
N LEU A 21 6.92 -10.73 -8.39
CA LEU A 21 7.41 -11.03 -9.73
C LEU A 21 8.57 -10.11 -10.12
N LYS A 22 9.50 -10.65 -10.88
CA LYS A 22 10.58 -9.87 -11.51
C LYS A 22 9.97 -8.78 -12.40
N GLU A 23 10.58 -7.58 -12.39
CA GLU A 23 10.17 -6.43 -13.22
C GLU A 23 8.73 -5.91 -12.97
N SER A 24 8.04 -6.40 -11.94
CA SER A 24 6.69 -5.98 -11.55
C SER A 24 6.58 -4.46 -11.30
N VAL A 25 7.56 -3.88 -10.62
CA VAL A 25 7.62 -2.42 -10.36
C VAL A 25 7.72 -1.61 -11.64
N GLU A 26 8.53 -2.06 -12.59
CA GLU A 26 8.69 -1.41 -13.90
C GLU A 26 7.40 -1.51 -14.71
N THR A 27 6.78 -2.69 -14.71
CA THR A 27 5.50 -2.95 -15.38
C THR A 27 4.38 -2.07 -14.82
N ALA A 28 4.25 -1.99 -13.50
CA ALA A 28 3.24 -1.14 -12.85
C ALA A 28 3.49 0.36 -13.11
N ALA A 29 4.75 0.79 -13.07
CA ALA A 29 5.13 2.17 -13.34
C ALA A 29 4.73 2.59 -14.77
N SER A 30 5.05 1.75 -15.76
CA SER A 30 4.67 1.96 -17.16
C SER A 30 3.15 2.01 -17.33
N ALA A 31 2.41 1.03 -16.80
CA ALA A 31 0.96 0.94 -16.94
C ALA A 31 0.20 2.12 -16.27
N LEU A 32 0.73 2.64 -15.16
CA LEU A 32 0.12 3.78 -14.44
C LEU A 32 0.66 5.15 -14.90
N ALA A 33 1.56 5.18 -15.88
CA ALA A 33 2.27 6.37 -16.35
C ALA A 33 2.89 7.15 -15.17
N VAL A 34 3.69 6.47 -14.36
CA VAL A 34 4.46 7.03 -13.25
C VAL A 34 5.88 6.45 -13.25
N THR A 35 6.73 6.94 -12.35
CA THR A 35 8.09 6.40 -12.22
C THR A 35 8.12 5.21 -11.26
N ARG A 36 9.16 4.37 -11.35
CA ARG A 36 9.42 3.31 -10.35
C ARG A 36 9.50 3.88 -8.93
N PHE A 37 10.11 5.06 -8.79
CA PHE A 37 10.15 5.79 -7.52
C PHE A 37 8.75 6.09 -6.96
N THR A 38 7.82 6.51 -7.82
CA THR A 38 6.42 6.73 -7.43
C THR A 38 5.74 5.44 -6.95
N ILE A 39 6.03 4.30 -7.58
CA ILE A 39 5.50 2.99 -7.13
C ILE A 39 6.02 2.64 -5.74
N TYR A 40 7.32 2.78 -5.48
CA TYR A 40 7.86 2.54 -4.13
C TYR A 40 7.25 3.46 -3.08
N ASN A 41 7.04 4.74 -3.40
CA ASN A 41 6.35 5.67 -2.49
C ASN A 41 4.92 5.23 -2.20
N TYR A 42 4.19 4.75 -3.20
CA TYR A 42 2.83 4.23 -2.99
C TYR A 42 2.83 2.99 -2.11
N LEU A 43 3.77 2.05 -2.32
CA LEU A 43 3.92 0.87 -1.45
C LEU A 43 4.18 1.27 0.00
N ASN A 44 5.13 2.18 0.23
CA ASN A 44 5.44 2.70 1.57
C ASN A 44 4.23 3.40 2.21
N GLU A 45 3.49 4.20 1.44
CA GLU A 45 2.28 4.89 1.93
C GLU A 45 1.16 3.90 2.28
N ILE A 46 1.05 2.78 1.57
CA ILE A 46 0.10 1.71 1.88
C ILE A 46 0.51 0.96 3.15
N ASP A 47 1.80 0.64 3.30
CA ASP A 47 2.33 -0.07 4.48
C ASP A 47 2.14 0.75 5.75
N ALA A 48 2.50 2.04 5.71
CA ALA A 48 2.31 2.95 6.84
C ALA A 48 0.83 3.05 7.29
N GLN A 49 -0.11 2.97 6.34
CA GLN A 49 -1.54 2.96 6.67
C GLN A 49 -2.00 1.64 7.32
N VAL A 50 -1.44 0.51 6.91
CA VAL A 50 -1.72 -0.80 7.53
C VAL A 50 -1.19 -0.83 8.95
N ASP A 51 0.03 -0.32 9.15
CA ASP A 51 0.65 -0.24 10.47
C ASP A 51 -0.17 0.66 11.38
N ALA A 52 -0.53 1.87 10.95
CA ALA A 52 -1.35 2.79 11.74
C ALA A 52 -2.71 2.18 12.15
N ARG A 53 -3.36 1.42 11.27
CA ARG A 53 -4.61 0.71 11.57
C ARG A 53 -4.43 -0.46 12.54
N SER A 54 -3.28 -1.12 12.52
CA SER A 54 -2.97 -2.23 13.41
C SER A 54 -2.71 -1.72 14.83
N HIS A 55 -1.99 -0.60 14.95
CA HIS A 55 -1.71 0.05 16.24
C HIS A 55 -2.98 0.63 16.89
N SER A 56 -3.89 1.23 16.11
CA SER A 56 -5.15 1.77 16.67
C SER A 56 -6.11 0.68 17.16
N ARG A 57 -6.13 -0.50 16.53
CA ARG A 57 -6.94 -1.64 17.00
C ARG A 57 -6.42 -2.25 18.31
N SER A 58 -5.11 -2.17 18.57
CA SER A 58 -4.53 -2.64 19.82
C SER A 58 -4.82 -1.68 20.98
N ALA A 59 -4.88 -0.37 20.73
CA ALA A 59 -5.10 0.65 21.77
C ALA A 59 -6.55 0.72 22.30
N VAL A 60 -7.53 0.16 21.59
CA VAL A 60 -8.95 0.15 22.02
C VAL A 60 -9.29 -1.05 22.93
N GLY A 61 -8.34 -1.97 23.15
CA GLY A 61 -8.57 -3.21 23.88
C GLY A 61 -8.26 -3.22 25.38
N GLU A 62 -7.72 -2.14 25.96
CA GLU A 62 -7.24 -2.14 27.35
C GLU A 62 -8.21 -1.50 28.37
N ASP A 63 -9.28 -0.84 27.94
CA ASP A 63 -10.19 -0.08 28.84
C ASP A 63 -11.49 -0.82 29.25
N VAL A 64 -11.45 -2.14 29.50
CA VAL A 64 -12.65 -2.92 29.92
C VAL A 64 -12.50 -3.66 31.25
N GLN A 65 -11.48 -3.37 32.07
CA GLN A 65 -11.45 -3.91 33.44
C GLN A 65 -10.78 -2.95 34.44
N GLY A 66 -11.61 -2.23 35.19
CA GLY A 66 -11.22 -1.38 36.32
C GLY A 66 -12.44 -0.76 36.97
#